data_AF-A0A960BV72-F1
#
_entry.id   AF-A0A960BV72-F1
#
_cell.length_a   1.000
_cell.length_b   1.000
_cell.length_c   1.000
_cell.angle_alpha   90.00
_cell.angle_beta   90.00
_cell.angle_gamma   90.00
#
_symmetry.space_group_name_H-M   'P 1'
#
loop_
_entity.id
_entity.type
_entity.pdbx_description
1 polymer ?
#
loop_
_entity_poly.entity_id
_entity_poly.type
_entity_poly.pdbx_seq_one_letter_code
_entity_poly.pdbx_strand_id
1 'polypeptide(L)'
;MRALLLDLDGVLWVCDETVAGAAATIEWLSREAVPFRRLTNTTSRPRRSIADKLTRLGIPAEPEQLFTPAAAATAWMQQHGIAHPAVFVPEATAGEFAAHQVRTAMVRRQGRAGYEPCITMQ
;
A
#
# COMPACT_ATOMS: atom_id res chain seq x y z
N MET A 1 21.93 -11.75 -4.17
CA MET A 1 20.63 -11.12 -3.84
C MET A 1 19.63 -11.50 -4.93
N ARG A 2 18.39 -11.91 -4.59
CA ARG A 2 17.42 -12.39 -5.60
C ARG A 2 16.39 -11.33 -6.01
N ALA A 3 15.98 -10.47 -5.07
CA ALA A 3 15.07 -9.36 -5.30
C ALA A 3 15.15 -8.35 -4.13
N LEU A 4 14.59 -7.15 -4.32
CA LEU A 4 14.38 -6.15 -3.28
C LEU A 4 12.90 -6.05 -2.88
N LEU A 5 12.64 -5.84 -1.59
CA LEU A 5 11.34 -5.42 -1.08
C LEU A 5 11.50 -4.00 -0.56
N LEU A 6 10.75 -3.07 -1.15
CA LEU A 6 10.83 -1.65 -0.85
C LEU A 6 9.63 -1.25 -0.03
N ASP A 7 9.87 -0.74 1.18
CA ASP A 7 8.85 -0.02 1.94
C ASP A 7 8.48 1.30 1.24
N LEU A 8 7.41 1.95 1.69
CA LEU A 8 6.85 3.14 1.07
C LEU A 8 7.04 4.41 1.91
N ASP A 9 6.32 4.52 3.04
CA ASP A 9 6.38 5.67 3.93
C ASP A 9 7.76 5.74 4.62
N GLY A 10 8.46 6.87 4.48
CA GLY A 10 9.83 7.06 4.98
C GLY A 10 10.93 6.47 4.09
N VAL A 11 10.57 5.80 2.99
CA VAL A 11 11.53 5.19 2.05
C VAL A 11 11.41 5.78 0.65
N LEU A 12 10.22 5.74 0.04
CA LEU A 12 9.97 6.34 -1.26
C LEU A 12 9.39 7.75 -1.15
N TRP A 13 8.68 8.04 -0.06
CA TRP A 13 8.11 9.36 0.19
C TRP A 13 8.06 9.68 1.68
N VAL A 14 7.96 10.97 2.00
CA VAL A 14 7.58 11.49 3.31
C VAL A 14 6.48 12.52 3.07
N CYS A 15 5.36 12.39 3.78
CA CYS A 15 4.17 13.23 3.55
C CYS A 15 3.73 13.18 2.06
N ASP A 16 3.73 14.31 1.36
CA ASP A 16 3.42 14.42 -0.07
C ASP A 16 4.65 14.77 -0.92
N GLU A 17 5.84 14.42 -0.42
CA GLU A 17 7.11 14.63 -1.13
C GLU A 17 7.87 13.32 -1.32
N THR A 18 8.52 13.21 -2.48
CA THR A 18 9.39 12.07 -2.81
C THR A 18 10.69 12.18 -2.01
N VAL A 19 11.15 11.07 -1.42
CA VAL A 19 12.47 11.02 -0.77
C VAL A 19 13.54 11.26 -1.84
N ALA A 20 14.55 12.08 -1.50
CA ALA A 20 15.64 12.41 -2.42
C ALA A 20 16.30 11.14 -2.98
N GLY A 21 16.36 11.04 -4.32
CA GLY A 21 16.90 9.88 -5.02
C GLY A 21 15.92 8.72 -5.22
N ALA A 22 14.76 8.67 -4.54
CA ALA A 22 13.85 7.52 -4.62
C ALA A 22 13.36 7.24 -6.06
N ALA A 23 12.91 8.27 -6.79
CA ALA A 23 12.47 8.09 -8.18
C ALA A 23 13.61 7.59 -9.09
N ALA A 24 14.79 8.20 -8.97
CA ALA A 24 15.98 7.80 -9.72
C ALA A 24 16.43 6.37 -9.37
N THR A 25 16.30 5.95 -8.12
CA THR A 25 16.60 4.58 -7.68
C THR A 25 15.61 3.59 -8.29
N ILE A 26 14.30 3.88 -8.29
CA ILE A 26 13.30 2.99 -8.91
C ILE A 26 13.54 2.88 -10.42
N GLU A 27 13.86 3.98 -11.09
CA GLU A 27 14.21 3.99 -12.50
C GLU A 27 15.47 3.15 -12.76
N TRP A 28 16.52 3.35 -11.96
CA TRP A 28 17.75 2.59 -12.04
C TRP A 28 17.51 1.08 -11.84
N LEU A 29 16.75 0.69 -10.81
CA LEU A 29 16.40 -0.71 -10.56
C LEU A 29 15.68 -1.33 -11.76
N SER A 30 14.79 -0.57 -12.39
CA SER A 30 14.05 -1.00 -13.58
C SER A 30 14.97 -1.16 -14.78
N ARG A 31 15.86 -0.19 -15.03
CA ARG A 31 16.83 -0.21 -16.14
C ARG A 31 17.84 -1.34 -16.02
N GLU A 32 18.34 -1.61 -14.82
CA GLU A 32 19.29 -2.69 -14.55
C GLU A 32 18.61 -4.07 -14.40
N ALA A 33 17.28 -4.14 -14.62
CA ALA A 33 16.48 -5.35 -14.46
C ALA A 33 16.65 -6.02 -13.07
N VAL A 34 16.91 -5.22 -12.02
CA VAL A 34 16.97 -5.71 -10.65
C VAL A 34 15.55 -6.00 -10.19
N PRO A 35 15.19 -7.24 -9.84
CA PRO A 35 13.83 -7.56 -9.44
C PRO A 35 13.47 -6.85 -8.14
N PHE A 36 12.33 -6.14 -8.10
CA PHE A 36 11.81 -5.55 -6.87
C PHE A 36 10.29 -5.62 -6.76
N ARG A 37 9.80 -5.49 -5.53
CA ARG A 37 8.39 -5.28 -5.20
C ARG A 37 8.25 -4.18 -4.16
N ARG A 38 7.12 -3.49 -4.21
CA ARG A 38 6.75 -2.45 -3.26
C ARG A 38 5.82 -3.04 -2.21
N LEU A 39 6.10 -2.82 -0.94
CA LEU A 39 5.38 -3.40 0.18
C LEU A 39 5.08 -2.31 1.21
N THR A 40 3.90 -2.34 1.82
CA THR A 40 3.54 -1.41 2.90
C THR A 40 2.61 -2.10 3.87
N ASN A 41 2.58 -1.63 5.13
CA ASN A 41 1.59 -2.03 6.13
C ASN A 41 0.31 -1.18 6.09
N THR A 42 0.16 -0.31 5.08
CA THR A 42 -1.02 0.56 4.94
C THR A 42 -2.29 -0.26 4.73
N THR A 43 -3.23 -0.15 5.67
CA THR A 43 -4.60 -0.71 5.60
C THR A 43 -5.67 0.37 5.42
N SER A 44 -5.28 1.64 5.55
CA SER A 44 -6.18 2.79 5.52
C SER A 44 -6.59 3.24 4.11
N ARG A 45 -5.89 2.74 3.08
CA ARG A 45 -6.10 3.09 1.67
C ARG A 45 -6.03 1.83 0.79
N PRO A 46 -6.82 1.75 -0.30
CA PRO A 46 -6.69 0.69 -1.29
C PRO A 46 -5.39 0.84 -2.10
N ARG A 47 -4.95 -0.26 -2.75
CA ARG A 47 -3.74 -0.29 -3.59
C ARG A 47 -3.79 0.75 -4.71
N ARG A 48 -4.95 0.94 -5.34
CA ARG A 48 -5.14 2.00 -6.35
C ARG A 48 -4.75 3.38 -5.81
N SER A 49 -5.24 3.77 -4.65
CA SER A 49 -4.93 5.08 -4.07
C SER A 49 -3.44 5.25 -3.75
N ILE A 50 -2.76 4.16 -3.36
CA ILE A 50 -1.32 4.15 -3.12
C ILE A 50 -0.53 4.27 -4.43
N ALA A 51 -0.94 3.55 -5.48
CA ALA A 51 -0.36 3.63 -6.82
C ALA A 51 -0.53 5.04 -7.43
N ASP A 52 -1.71 5.64 -7.29
CA ASP A 52 -1.99 7.01 -7.72
C ASP A 52 -1.08 8.02 -7.00
N LYS A 53 -0.83 7.82 -5.70
CA LYS A 53 0.11 8.66 -4.93
C LYS A 53 1.54 8.52 -5.46
N LEU A 54 2.03 7.30 -5.64
CA LEU A 54 3.36 7.05 -6.20
C LEU A 54 3.53 7.73 -7.56
N THR A 55 2.54 7.58 -8.44
CA THR A 55 2.54 8.18 -9.77
C THR A 55 2.56 9.70 -9.70
N ARG A 56 1.76 10.31 -8.81
CA ARG A 56 1.81 11.76 -8.54
C ARG A 56 3.18 12.24 -8.05
N LEU A 57 3.90 11.39 -7.33
CA LEU A 57 5.25 11.64 -6.81
C LEU A 57 6.37 11.33 -7.84
N GLY A 58 6.01 11.09 -9.09
CA GLY A 58 6.97 10.81 -10.16
C GLY A 58 7.54 9.39 -10.15
N ILE A 59 6.90 8.47 -9.42
CA ILE A 59 7.27 7.04 -9.37
C ILE A 59 6.13 6.23 -10.00
N PRO A 60 6.22 5.84 -11.29
CA PRO A 60 5.18 5.04 -11.92
C PRO A 60 4.92 3.74 -11.17
N ALA A 61 3.66 3.48 -10.84
CA ALA A 61 3.26 2.28 -10.11
C ALA A 61 1.87 1.82 -10.52
N GLU A 62 1.73 0.51 -10.70
CA GLU A 62 0.44 -0.16 -10.87
C GLU A 62 -0.01 -0.83 -9.56
N PRO A 63 -1.31 -0.95 -9.28
CA PRO A 63 -1.82 -1.60 -8.07
C PRO A 63 -1.27 -3.02 -7.85
N GLU A 64 -1.03 -3.78 -8.91
CA GLU A 64 -0.54 -5.17 -8.87
C GLU A 64 0.93 -5.25 -8.44
N GLN A 65 1.67 -4.15 -8.52
CA GLN A 65 3.06 -4.06 -8.07
C GLN A 65 3.17 -3.78 -6.56
N LEU A 66 2.03 -3.52 -5.89
CA LEU A 66 1.93 -3.22 -4.47
C LEU A 66 1.46 -4.43 -3.68
N PHE A 67 2.21 -4.77 -2.63
CA PHE A 67 1.81 -5.73 -1.62
C PHE A 67 1.35 -5.02 -0.36
N THR A 68 0.08 -5.20 0.00
CA THR A 68 -0.56 -4.59 1.18
C THR A 68 -1.14 -5.67 2.09
N PRO A 69 -1.47 -5.37 3.35
CA PRO A 69 -2.07 -6.36 4.24
C PRO A 69 -3.45 -6.82 3.74
N ALA A 70 -4.21 -5.96 3.07
CA ALA A 70 -5.48 -6.34 2.45
C ALA A 70 -5.27 -7.39 1.34
N ALA A 71 -4.30 -7.18 0.46
CA ALA A 71 -3.95 -8.16 -0.58
C ALA A 71 -3.45 -9.49 0.02
N ALA A 72 -2.61 -9.42 1.05
CA ALA A 72 -2.11 -10.59 1.77
C ALA A 72 -3.25 -11.39 2.41
N ALA A 73 -4.17 -10.71 3.10
CA ALA A 73 -5.33 -11.32 3.74
C ALA A 73 -6.28 -11.95 2.71
N THR A 74 -6.56 -11.26 1.60
CA THR A 74 -7.39 -11.80 0.51
C THR A 74 -6.82 -13.10 -0.04
N ALA A 75 -5.50 -13.13 -0.32
CA ALA A 75 -4.82 -14.33 -0.80
C ALA A 75 -4.83 -15.47 0.23
N TRP A 76 -4.57 -15.15 1.50
CA TRP A 76 -4.58 -16.13 2.58
C TRP A 76 -5.98 -16.75 2.76
N MET A 77 -7.04 -15.94 2.75
CA MET A 77 -8.42 -16.43 2.86
C MET A 77 -8.81 -17.35 1.69
N GLN A 78 -8.38 -17.04 0.47
CA GLN A 78 -8.59 -17.91 -0.69
C GLN A 78 -7.92 -19.27 -0.51
N GLN A 79 -6.68 -19.29 -0.04
CA GLN A 79 -5.94 -20.53 0.21
C GLN A 79 -6.57 -21.40 1.30
N HIS A 80 -7.32 -20.80 2.22
CA HIS A 80 -7.93 -21.49 3.36
C HIS A 80 -9.45 -21.67 3.21
N GLY A 81 -10.02 -21.35 2.05
CA GLY A 81 -11.46 -21.53 1.78
C GLY A 81 -12.39 -20.66 2.64
N ILE A 82 -11.91 -19.51 3.12
CA ILE A 82 -12.72 -18.57 3.92
C ILE A 82 -13.54 -17.72 2.97
N ALA A 83 -14.85 -17.96 2.88
CA ALA A 83 -15.74 -17.28 1.94
C ALA A 83 -16.43 -16.03 2.51
N HIS A 84 -16.67 -15.98 3.83
CA HIS A 84 -17.52 -14.96 4.48
C HIS A 84 -16.81 -14.23 5.63
N PRO A 85 -15.72 -13.50 5.38
CA PRO A 85 -15.04 -12.77 6.43
C PRO A 85 -15.82 -11.50 6.83
N ALA A 86 -15.73 -11.15 8.10
CA ALA A 86 -16.04 -9.79 8.56
C ALA A 86 -14.77 -8.94 8.43
N VAL A 87 -14.84 -7.84 7.67
CA VAL A 87 -13.69 -6.95 7.43
C VAL A 87 -13.86 -5.62 8.15
N PHE A 88 -12.79 -5.17 8.81
CA PHE A 88 -12.74 -3.93 9.60
C PHE A 88 -11.73 -2.97 8.99
N VAL A 89 -12.08 -2.40 7.83
CA VAL A 89 -11.26 -1.47 7.06
C VAL A 89 -12.10 -0.27 6.61
N PRO A 90 -11.49 0.85 6.19
CA PRO A 90 -12.24 1.93 5.55
C PRO A 90 -13.02 1.42 4.33
N GLU A 91 -14.18 2.02 4.07
CA GLU A 91 -15.06 1.65 2.94
C GLU A 91 -14.31 1.64 1.60
N ALA A 92 -13.46 2.65 1.37
CA ALA A 92 -12.62 2.74 0.18
C ALA A 92 -11.64 1.55 0.01
N THR A 93 -11.25 0.89 1.11
CA THR A 93 -10.37 -0.29 1.09
C THR A 93 -11.15 -1.61 1.02
N ALA A 94 -12.45 -1.61 1.36
CA ALA A 94 -13.26 -2.83 1.39
C ALA A 94 -13.30 -3.55 0.02
N GLY A 95 -13.19 -2.79 -1.08
CA GLY A 95 -13.10 -3.33 -2.44
C GLY A 95 -11.92 -4.27 -2.70
N GLU A 96 -10.84 -4.20 -1.91
CA GLU A 96 -9.70 -5.14 -1.98
C GLU A 96 -10.08 -6.58 -1.63
N PHE A 97 -11.26 -6.78 -1.02
CA PHE A 97 -11.80 -8.07 -0.63
C PHE A 97 -12.94 -8.54 -1.55
N ALA A 98 -13.14 -7.93 -2.73
CA ALA A 98 -14.24 -8.26 -3.64
C ALA A 98 -14.29 -9.73 -4.10
N ALA A 99 -13.20 -10.49 -3.94
CA ALA A 99 -13.17 -11.93 -4.17
C ALA A 99 -13.92 -12.76 -3.10
N HIS A 100 -14.36 -12.12 -2.01
CA HIS A 100 -15.01 -12.74 -0.86
C HIS A 100 -16.40 -12.14 -0.64
N GLN A 101 -17.32 -12.92 -0.07
CA GLN A 101 -18.64 -12.44 0.34
C GLN A 101 -18.52 -11.73 1.70
N VAL A 102 -17.88 -10.56 1.68
CA VAL A 102 -17.53 -9.81 2.89
C VAL A 102 -18.76 -9.25 3.58
N ARG A 103 -18.76 -9.33 4.91
CA ARG A 103 -19.62 -8.50 5.76
C ARG A 103 -18.81 -7.28 6.19
N THR A 104 -19.17 -6.10 5.68
CA THR A 104 -18.55 -4.85 6.11
C THR A 104 -19.21 -4.40 7.41
N ALA A 105 -18.43 -4.33 8.49
CA ALA A 105 -18.84 -3.61 9.69
C ALA A 105 -18.25 -2.20 9.63
N MET A 106 -19.07 -1.17 9.85
CA MET A 106 -18.57 0.20 9.91
C MET A 106 -17.59 0.34 11.07
N VAL A 107 -16.31 0.51 10.76
CA VAL A 107 -15.33 0.94 11.76
C VAL A 107 -15.52 2.44 11.96
N ARG A 108 -16.27 2.83 12.99
CA ARG A 108 -16.17 4.21 13.49
C ARG A 108 -14.74 4.38 13.99
N ARG A 109 -13.97 5.28 13.38
CA ARG A 109 -12.75 5.79 14.01
C ARG A 109 -13.15 6.28 15.41
N GLN A 110 -12.69 5.64 16.47
CA GLN A 110 -12.58 6.34 17.74
C GLN A 110 -11.62 7.49 17.49
N GLY A 111 -12.11 8.71 17.70
CA GLY A 111 -11.39 9.93 17.35
C GLY A 111 -10.00 9.96 17.98
N ARG A 112 -8.97 9.83 17.16
CA ARG A 112 -7.80 10.69 17.28
C ARG A 112 -8.01 11.80 16.25
N ALA A 113 -8.33 13.00 16.73
CA ALA A 113 -8.13 14.21 15.96
C ALA A 113 -6.67 14.21 15.47
N GLY A 114 -6.46 14.41 14.17
CA GLY A 114 -5.14 14.57 13.55
C GLY A 114 -4.22 13.34 13.67
N TYR A 115 -4.03 12.61 12.56
CA TYR A 115 -2.71 12.01 12.35
C TYR A 115 -1.88 13.10 11.66
N GLU A 116 -1.18 13.92 12.44
CA GLU A 116 -0.06 14.71 11.91
C GLU A 116 1.22 13.90 12.14
N PRO A 117 1.90 13.49 11.07
CA PRO A 117 3.32 13.66 11.10
C PRO A 117 3.78 14.13 9.73
N CYS A 118 3.96 15.44 9.61
CA CYS A 118 5.06 15.94 8.80
C CYS A 118 6.08 16.52 9.77
N ILE A 119 6.90 15.64 10.37
CA ILE A 119 8.15 16.11 10.96
C ILE A 119 9.09 16.28 9.78
N THR A 120 9.14 17.49 9.24
CA THR A 120 10.19 17.88 8.31
C THR A 120 11.50 17.73 9.08
N MET A 121 12.35 16.79 8.70
CA MET A 121 13.74 16.82 9.17
C MET A 121 14.41 17.97 8.41
N GLN A 122 14.46 19.14 9.05
CA GLN A 122 15.39 20.21 8.69
C GLN A 122 16.82 19.77 9.01
#